data_AF-A0A026X274-F1
#
_entry.id   AF-A0A026X274-F1
#
_cell.length_a   1.000
_cell.length_b   1.000
_cell.length_c   1.000
_cell.angle_alpha   90.00
_cell.angle_beta   90.00
_cell.angle_gamma   90.00
#
_symmetry.space_group_name_H-M   'P 1'
#
loop_
_entity.id
_entity.type
_entity.pdbx_description
1 polymer ?
#
loop_
_entity_poly.entity_id
_entity_poly.type
_entity_poly.pdbx_seq_one_letter_code
_entity_poly.pdbx_strand_id
1 'polypeptide(L)'
;CILCIDEMSLKAYLFYNVSQDEIIGFADTGNEKHPVPAKNALVIMARSIAGNLKLPVCFCFVETACRSNVLKPILFDVICKLRHCGAMVHALITDMGSNFVQLSRELGISVQNSSFLVDGIEVLYLFDPPHLIKRTRDNLLKYDIEFDTDKVASWTHIVQFYNKDSKQWLKLAPKLSKIHMEPTSFQKMKVKYAVQIFSSRVAAGMCTQMSSGFLPSQAVGTIDFINHFDKLFDILNSSALNNPKEYGQVFTGSRKQMQFLERMIHLLETINVINDKGSRVKVKCFEGWQITIKSMMQF
;
A
#
# COMPACT_ATOMS: atom_id res chain seq x y z
N CYS A 1 2.19 3.50 20.20
CA CYS A 1 2.80 2.69 19.12
C CYS A 1 1.77 2.42 18.03
N ILE A 2 2.24 1.96 16.88
CA ILE A 2 1.44 1.35 15.82
C ILE A 2 1.76 -0.14 15.74
N LEU A 3 0.83 -0.94 15.24
CA LEU A 3 1.05 -2.33 14.88
C LEU A 3 1.18 -2.46 13.37
N CYS A 4 2.19 -3.19 12.92
CA CYS A 4 2.32 -3.62 11.53
C CYS A 4 2.18 -5.15 11.50
N ILE A 5 1.38 -5.66 10.56
CA ILE A 5 1.18 -7.10 10.39
C ILE A 5 1.48 -7.48 8.94
N ASP A 6 2.27 -8.53 8.78
CA ASP A 6 2.54 -9.13 7.48
C ASP A 6 2.81 -10.63 7.61
N GLU A 7 2.80 -11.33 6.49
CA GLU A 7 3.13 -12.75 6.38
C GLU A 7 4.41 -12.97 5.56
N MET A 8 5.29 -13.82 6.07
CA MET A 8 6.53 -14.20 5.41
C MET A 8 6.47 -15.65 4.95
N SER A 9 6.87 -15.91 3.71
CA SER A 9 7.00 -17.28 3.22
C SER A 9 8.21 -18.01 3.79
N LEU A 10 7.98 -19.26 4.18
CA LEU A 10 8.93 -20.17 4.77
C LEU A 10 9.12 -21.40 3.88
N LYS A 11 10.33 -21.95 3.91
CA LYS A 11 10.56 -23.31 3.44
C LYS A 11 10.03 -24.27 4.51
N ALA A 12 9.05 -25.09 4.16
CA ALA A 12 8.53 -26.12 5.06
C ALA A 12 9.66 -27.05 5.51
N TYR A 13 9.81 -27.20 6.82
CA TYR A 13 10.82 -28.04 7.44
C TYR A 13 10.35 -28.45 8.84
N LEU A 14 10.53 -29.71 9.19
CA LEU A 14 10.24 -30.22 10.53
C LEU A 14 11.55 -30.56 11.23
N PHE A 15 11.67 -30.13 12.48
CA PHE A 15 12.82 -30.37 13.33
C PHE A 15 12.35 -30.92 14.67
N TYR A 16 12.92 -32.04 15.12
CA TYR A 16 12.66 -32.56 16.45
C TYR A 16 13.64 -31.95 17.45
N ASN A 17 13.10 -31.14 18.37
CA ASN A 17 13.86 -30.54 19.45
C ASN A 17 13.91 -31.51 20.64
N VAL A 18 15.04 -32.19 20.79
CA VAL A 18 15.29 -33.16 21.87
C VAL A 18 15.15 -32.54 23.27
N SER A 19 15.55 -31.28 23.44
CA SER A 19 15.51 -30.62 24.76
C SER A 19 14.09 -30.30 25.23
N GLN A 20 13.18 -30.04 24.29
CA GLN A 20 11.78 -29.72 24.57
C GLN A 20 10.84 -30.91 24.31
N ASP A 21 11.39 -32.05 23.88
CA ASP A 21 10.64 -33.23 23.43
C ASP A 21 9.47 -32.88 22.49
N GLU A 22 9.75 -32.06 21.48
CA GLU A 22 8.73 -31.58 20.55
C GLU A 22 9.20 -31.50 19.10
N ILE A 23 8.26 -31.65 18.17
CA ILE A 23 8.48 -31.35 16.75
C ILE A 23 8.10 -29.89 16.47
N ILE A 24 9.07 -29.14 15.98
CA ILE A 24 8.98 -27.75 15.53
C ILE A 24 8.77 -27.71 14.01
N GLY A 25 7.97 -26.74 13.54
CA GLY A 25 7.73 -26.50 12.12
C GLY A 25 6.32 -26.87 11.64
N PHE A 26 5.47 -27.36 12.54
CA PHE A 26 4.04 -27.50 12.31
C PHE A 26 3.32 -26.14 12.33
N ALA A 27 2.15 -26.08 11.68
CA ALA A 27 1.25 -24.94 11.79
C ALA A 27 0.77 -24.82 13.24
N ASP A 28 1.10 -23.68 13.85
CA ASP A 28 0.89 -23.41 15.26
C ASP A 28 0.55 -21.92 15.45
N THR A 29 -0.64 -21.69 15.99
CA THR A 29 -1.20 -20.35 16.24
C THR A 29 -1.11 -19.96 17.72
N GLY A 30 -0.47 -20.79 18.55
CA GLY A 30 -0.45 -20.68 20.01
C GLY A 30 -1.69 -21.28 20.68
N ASN A 31 -2.87 -21.16 20.05
CA ASN A 31 -4.11 -21.76 20.53
C ASN A 31 -4.37 -23.14 19.91
N GLU A 32 -4.05 -23.29 18.63
CA GLU A 32 -4.21 -24.53 17.89
C GLU A 32 -2.91 -24.92 17.20
N LYS A 33 -2.53 -26.19 17.34
CA LYS A 33 -1.40 -26.82 16.65
C LYS A 33 -1.93 -27.95 15.77
N HIS A 34 -1.69 -27.86 14.46
CA HIS A 34 -2.13 -28.83 13.46
C HIS A 34 -0.93 -29.61 12.95
N PRO A 35 -1.01 -30.94 12.73
CA PRO A 35 0.11 -31.77 12.28
C PRO A 35 0.42 -31.60 10.78
N VAL A 36 0.45 -30.35 10.31
CA VAL A 36 0.73 -29.97 8.93
C VAL A 36 1.91 -29.00 8.92
N PRO A 37 2.94 -29.20 8.08
CA PRO A 37 4.08 -28.31 8.03
C PRO A 37 3.68 -26.87 7.67
N ALA A 38 4.17 -25.90 8.43
CA ALA A 38 3.96 -24.49 8.16
C ALA A 38 4.74 -24.06 6.92
N LYS A 39 4.13 -23.22 6.08
CA LYS A 39 4.78 -22.63 4.89
C LYS A 39 4.85 -21.13 4.95
N ASN A 40 4.17 -20.48 5.90
CA ASN A 40 4.31 -19.06 6.15
C ASN A 40 4.37 -18.78 7.67
N ALA A 41 4.92 -17.63 8.04
CA ALA A 41 4.84 -17.07 9.38
C ALA A 41 4.10 -15.72 9.34
N LEU A 42 3.05 -15.59 10.14
CA LEU A 42 2.44 -14.31 10.45
C LEU A 42 3.28 -13.63 11.54
N VAL A 43 3.58 -12.34 11.38
CA VAL A 43 4.28 -11.55 12.40
C VAL A 43 3.52 -10.26 12.68
N ILE A 44 3.28 -9.98 13.96
CA ILE A 44 2.77 -8.69 14.44
C ILE A 44 3.93 -7.95 15.10
N MET A 45 4.23 -6.76 14.61
CA MET A 45 5.31 -5.91 15.10
C MET A 45 4.77 -4.61 15.65
N ALA A 46 5.13 -4.27 16.88
CA ALA A 46 4.89 -2.95 17.44
C ALA A 46 6.02 -1.99 17.05
N ARG A 47 5.64 -0.79 16.59
CA ARG A 47 6.58 0.29 16.26
C ARG A 47 6.22 1.56 17.00
N SER A 48 7.21 2.22 17.59
CA SER A 48 7.02 3.53 18.22
C SER A 48 6.73 4.60 17.16
N ILE A 49 5.84 5.55 17.51
CA ILE A 49 5.52 6.71 16.67
C ILE A 49 6.56 7.82 16.93
N ALA A 50 6.79 8.14 18.20
CA ALA A 50 7.70 9.21 18.62
C ALA A 50 9.18 8.77 18.72
N GLY A 51 9.46 7.46 18.71
CA GLY A 51 10.82 6.91 18.84
C GLY A 51 11.14 5.88 17.75
N ASN A 52 12.33 5.28 17.82
CA ASN A 52 12.79 4.30 16.83
C ASN A 52 12.70 2.83 17.31
N LEU A 53 11.91 2.56 18.35
CA LEU A 53 11.70 1.19 18.85
C LEU A 53 10.86 0.38 17.86
N LYS A 54 11.32 -0.83 17.56
CA LYS A 54 10.62 -1.86 16.77
C LYS A 54 10.73 -3.18 17.51
N LEU A 55 9.61 -3.82 17.78
CA LEU A 55 9.56 -5.06 18.55
C LEU A 55 8.54 -6.02 17.92
N PRO A 56 8.97 -7.20 17.44
CA PRO A 56 8.03 -8.29 17.17
C PRO A 56 7.33 -8.69 18.48
N VAL A 57 6.00 -8.62 18.51
CA VAL A 57 5.21 -8.89 19.72
C VAL A 57 4.43 -10.19 19.65
N CYS A 58 4.21 -10.71 18.44
CA CYS A 58 3.56 -12.00 18.21
C CYS A 58 4.04 -12.57 16.88
N PHE A 59 4.18 -13.90 16.82
CA PHE A 59 4.34 -14.63 15.57
C PHE A 59 3.54 -15.92 15.63
N CYS A 60 3.06 -16.39 14.47
CA CYS A 60 2.36 -17.66 14.34
C CYS A 60 2.85 -18.39 13.10
N PHE A 61 2.99 -19.71 13.19
CA PHE A 61 3.28 -20.56 12.05
C PHE A 61 1.97 -21.00 11.40
N VAL A 62 1.82 -20.76 10.10
CA VAL A 62 0.59 -21.07 9.38
C VAL A 62 0.89 -21.90 8.14
N GLU A 63 -0.03 -22.80 7.78
CA GLU A 63 0.16 -23.68 6.62
C GLU A 63 0.24 -22.89 5.32
N THR A 64 -0.69 -21.95 5.12
CA THR A 64 -0.73 -21.05 3.97
C THR A 64 -0.93 -19.63 4.47
N ALA A 65 -2.07 -18.99 4.27
CA ALA A 65 -2.35 -17.69 4.87
C ALA A 65 -3.04 -17.85 6.23
N CYS A 66 -2.75 -16.96 7.17
CA CYS A 66 -3.50 -16.86 8.42
C CYS A 66 -4.91 -16.36 8.08
N ARG A 67 -5.91 -17.17 8.41
CA ARG A 67 -7.32 -16.83 8.16
C ARG A 67 -7.74 -15.71 9.11
N SER A 68 -8.58 -14.80 8.64
CA SER A 68 -9.04 -13.63 9.41
C SER A 68 -9.72 -14.00 10.74
N ASN A 69 -10.47 -15.11 10.76
CA ASN A 69 -11.12 -15.63 11.96
C ASN A 69 -10.15 -16.06 13.08
N VAL A 70 -8.91 -16.44 12.72
CA VAL A 70 -7.84 -16.77 13.67
C VAL A 70 -7.03 -15.50 14.00
N LEU A 71 -6.75 -14.67 12.99
CA LEU A 71 -5.98 -13.44 13.12
C LEU A 71 -6.67 -12.41 14.04
N LYS A 72 -7.99 -12.25 13.95
CA LYS A 72 -8.73 -11.23 14.71
C LYS A 72 -8.63 -11.45 16.24
N PRO A 73 -8.88 -12.65 16.80
CA PRO A 73 -8.64 -12.92 18.22
C PRO A 73 -7.21 -12.65 18.66
N ILE A 74 -6.21 -13.08 17.87
CA ILE A 74 -4.78 -12.87 18.18
C ILE A 74 -4.46 -11.37 18.23
N LEU A 75 -4.93 -10.61 17.25
CA LEU A 75 -4.76 -9.15 17.20
C LEU A 75 -5.35 -8.49 18.45
N PHE A 76 -6.56 -8.87 18.85
CA PHE A 76 -7.24 -8.27 20.00
C PHE A 76 -6.49 -8.58 21.29
N ASP A 77 -6.06 -9.83 21.48
CA ASP A 77 -5.23 -10.24 22.62
C ASP A 77 -3.90 -9.47 22.68
N VAL A 78 -3.22 -9.28 21.55
CA VAL A 78 -1.98 -8.49 21.47
C VAL A 78 -2.23 -7.03 21.86
N ILE A 79 -3.30 -6.40 21.37
CA ILE A 79 -3.66 -5.01 21.71
C ILE A 79 -3.93 -4.89 23.22
N CYS A 80 -4.71 -5.81 23.79
CA CYS A 80 -5.00 -5.82 25.23
C CYS A 80 -3.74 -6.03 26.08
N LYS A 81 -2.86 -6.97 25.71
CA LYS A 81 -1.60 -7.22 26.42
C LYS A 81 -0.67 -6.01 26.36
N LEU A 82 -0.51 -5.38 25.20
CA LEU A 82 0.30 -4.16 25.07
C LEU A 82 -0.23 -3.04 25.95
N ARG A 83 -1.55 -2.86 25.99
CA ARG A 83 -2.19 -1.89 26.88
C ARG A 83 -1.90 -2.18 28.36
N HIS A 84 -2.02 -3.43 28.80
CA HIS A 84 -1.70 -3.80 30.18
C HIS A 84 -0.23 -3.52 30.54
N CYS A 85 0.67 -3.54 29.57
CA CYS A 85 2.07 -3.13 29.73
C CYS A 85 2.29 -1.60 29.62
N GLY A 86 1.23 -0.79 29.49
CA GLY A 86 1.30 0.67 29.37
C GLY A 86 1.56 1.19 27.95
N ALA A 87 1.56 0.32 26.92
CA ALA A 87 1.76 0.72 25.54
C ALA A 87 0.42 0.95 24.81
N MET A 88 0.17 2.19 24.38
CA MET A 88 -1.06 2.52 23.66
C MET A 88 -0.94 2.29 22.16
N VAL A 89 -1.79 1.43 21.60
CA VAL A 89 -1.87 1.14 20.16
C VAL A 89 -2.79 2.16 19.51
N HIS A 90 -2.26 2.98 18.60
CA HIS A 90 -3.02 4.04 17.92
C HIS A 90 -3.51 3.62 16.54
N ALA A 91 -2.78 2.73 15.88
CA ALA A 91 -3.14 2.25 14.55
C ALA A 91 -2.65 0.83 14.27
N LEU A 92 -3.35 0.17 13.36
CA LEU A 92 -2.99 -1.07 12.71
C LEU A 92 -2.73 -0.82 11.23
N ILE A 93 -1.58 -1.28 10.75
CA ILE A 93 -1.15 -1.22 9.35
C ILE A 93 -1.05 -2.63 8.79
N THR A 94 -1.73 -2.88 7.69
CA THR A 94 -1.70 -4.16 6.96
C THR A 94 -1.41 -3.93 5.48
N ASP A 95 -1.04 -5.00 4.80
CA ASP A 95 -0.96 -5.02 3.34
C ASP A 95 -2.36 -5.32 2.72
N MET A 96 -2.46 -5.39 1.38
CA MET A 96 -3.72 -5.71 0.68
C MET A 96 -3.92 -7.20 0.37
N GLY A 97 -3.37 -8.10 1.18
CA GLY A 97 -3.61 -9.54 1.14
C GLY A 97 -5.09 -9.87 1.33
N SER A 98 -5.55 -10.99 0.75
CA SER A 98 -6.98 -11.36 0.81
C SER A 98 -7.48 -11.58 2.24
N ASN A 99 -6.62 -12.14 3.10
CA ASN A 99 -6.84 -12.31 4.53
C ASN A 99 -6.97 -10.96 5.26
N PHE A 100 -6.11 -9.98 4.98
CA PHE A 100 -6.18 -8.66 5.62
C PHE A 100 -7.36 -7.82 5.12
N VAL A 101 -7.71 -7.92 3.84
CA VAL A 101 -8.94 -7.32 3.30
C VAL A 101 -10.19 -7.96 3.90
N GLN A 102 -10.14 -9.26 4.21
CA GLN A 102 -11.23 -9.91 4.94
C GLN A 102 -11.28 -9.45 6.41
N LEU A 103 -10.12 -9.38 7.07
CA LEU A 103 -10.01 -8.85 8.43
C LEU A 103 -10.57 -7.42 8.52
N SER A 104 -10.23 -6.53 7.58
CA SER A 104 -10.72 -5.16 7.60
C SER A 104 -12.25 -5.12 7.56
N ARG A 105 -12.90 -5.98 6.77
CA ARG A 105 -14.37 -6.12 6.73
C ARG A 105 -14.94 -6.67 8.03
N GLU A 106 -14.31 -7.67 8.62
CA GLU A 106 -14.72 -8.25 9.91
C GLU A 106 -14.53 -7.28 11.09
N LEU A 107 -13.68 -6.26 10.93
CA LEU A 107 -13.51 -5.14 11.85
C LEU A 107 -14.47 -3.97 11.56
N GLY A 108 -15.30 -4.06 10.51
CA GLY A 108 -16.23 -2.99 10.13
C GLY A 108 -15.55 -1.81 9.43
N ILE A 109 -14.34 -2.00 8.90
CA ILE A 109 -13.60 -0.95 8.18
C ILE A 109 -14.21 -0.73 6.80
N SER A 110 -14.48 0.53 6.50
CA SER A 110 -15.00 1.03 5.23
C SER A 110 -14.46 2.43 4.96
N VAL A 111 -14.78 3.00 3.80
CA VAL A 111 -14.47 4.41 3.51
C VAL A 111 -15.12 5.36 4.51
N GLN A 112 -16.24 5.00 5.13
CA GLN A 112 -16.95 5.84 6.09
C GLN A 112 -16.44 5.63 7.52
N ASN A 113 -15.90 4.44 7.81
CA ASN A 113 -15.41 4.06 9.12
C ASN A 113 -14.01 3.45 9.01
N SER A 114 -12.97 4.23 9.33
CA SER A 114 -11.58 3.82 9.16
C SER A 114 -10.89 3.38 10.46
N SER A 115 -11.67 3.14 11.52
CA SER A 115 -11.21 2.69 12.83
C SER A 115 -12.06 1.53 13.36
N PHE A 116 -11.55 0.86 14.38
CA PHE A 116 -12.25 -0.20 15.10
C PHE A 116 -11.97 -0.12 16.60
N LEU A 117 -12.88 -0.67 17.41
CA LEU A 117 -12.79 -0.63 18.86
C LEU A 117 -12.20 -1.93 19.42
N VAL A 118 -11.23 -1.82 20.34
CA VAL A 118 -10.73 -2.92 21.14
C VAL A 118 -10.67 -2.47 22.60
N ASP A 119 -11.42 -3.14 23.48
CA ASP A 119 -11.44 -2.84 24.92
C ASP A 119 -11.73 -1.35 25.24
N GLY A 120 -12.65 -0.74 24.47
CA GLY A 120 -13.02 0.67 24.62
C GLY A 120 -12.02 1.67 24.03
N ILE A 121 -10.94 1.21 23.39
CA ILE A 121 -9.97 2.06 22.68
C ILE A 121 -10.19 1.99 21.18
N GLU A 122 -10.23 3.14 20.53
CA GLU A 122 -10.27 3.27 19.09
C GLU A 122 -8.88 3.07 18.49
N VAL A 123 -8.78 2.18 17.50
CA VAL A 123 -7.55 1.90 16.75
C VAL A 123 -7.81 2.21 15.28
N LEU A 124 -7.01 3.12 14.71
CA LEU A 124 -7.10 3.48 13.30
C LEU A 124 -6.60 2.31 12.42
N TYR A 125 -7.22 2.12 11.25
CA TYR A 125 -6.81 1.10 10.28
C TYR A 125 -6.21 1.77 9.04
N LEU A 126 -5.02 1.36 8.64
CA LEU A 126 -4.34 1.85 7.44
C LEU A 126 -3.88 0.68 6.59
N PHE A 127 -3.95 0.86 5.27
CA PHE A 127 -3.25 -0.02 4.34
C PHE A 127 -1.87 0.55 4.03
N ASP A 128 -0.89 -0.32 3.83
CA ASP A 128 0.49 0.05 3.54
C ASP A 128 0.62 0.83 2.21
N PRO A 129 1.02 2.12 2.23
CA PRO A 129 1.10 2.95 1.02
C PRO A 129 2.04 2.40 -0.08
N PRO A 130 3.23 1.84 0.24
CA PRO A 130 4.06 1.07 -0.71
C PRO A 130 3.32 -0.08 -1.40
N HIS A 131 2.46 -0.82 -0.71
CA HIS A 131 1.64 -1.86 -1.36
C HIS A 131 0.53 -1.24 -2.21
N LEU A 132 -0.11 -0.17 -1.73
CA LEU A 132 -1.14 0.55 -2.50
C LEU A 132 -0.61 1.11 -3.82
N ILE A 133 0.56 1.75 -3.84
CA ILE A 133 1.13 2.33 -5.07
C ILE A 133 1.54 1.25 -6.08
N LYS A 134 2.03 0.08 -5.62
CA LYS A 134 2.26 -1.10 -6.47
C LYS A 134 0.97 -1.58 -7.12
N ARG A 135 -0.11 -1.67 -6.35
CA ARG A 135 -1.43 -2.06 -6.87
C ARG A 135 -1.98 -1.03 -7.86
N THR A 136 -1.85 0.27 -7.58
CA THR A 136 -2.22 1.33 -8.54
C THR A 136 -1.47 1.15 -9.86
N ARG A 137 -0.14 0.92 -9.81
CA ARG A 137 0.68 0.64 -11.01
C ARG A 137 0.19 -0.62 -11.74
N ASP A 138 -0.08 -1.70 -11.02
CA ASP A 138 -0.54 -2.97 -11.60
C ASP A 138 -1.91 -2.87 -12.26
N ASN A 139 -2.80 -2.02 -11.74
CA ASN A 139 -4.10 -1.75 -12.35
C ASN A 139 -3.93 -0.88 -13.59
N LEU A 140 -3.15 0.20 -13.52
CA LEU A 140 -2.88 1.06 -14.67
C LEU A 140 -2.21 0.28 -15.82
N LEU A 141 -1.34 -0.70 -15.51
CA LEU A 141 -0.73 -1.61 -16.49
C LEU A 141 -1.76 -2.43 -17.29
N LYS A 142 -2.94 -2.68 -16.72
CA LYS A 142 -3.95 -3.60 -17.27
C LYS A 142 -5.20 -2.89 -17.79
N TYR A 143 -5.51 -1.73 -17.21
CA TYR A 143 -6.78 -1.06 -17.33
C TYR A 143 -6.56 0.44 -17.48
N ASP A 144 -7.48 1.08 -18.18
CA ASP A 144 -7.57 2.53 -18.18
C ASP A 144 -8.32 2.99 -16.93
N ILE A 145 -7.93 4.15 -16.41
CA ILE A 145 -8.50 4.73 -15.20
C ILE A 145 -9.15 6.06 -15.59
N GLU A 146 -10.47 6.09 -15.61
CA GLU A 146 -11.28 7.29 -15.77
C GLU A 146 -11.43 8.01 -14.43
N PHE A 147 -11.27 9.32 -14.39
CA PHE A 147 -11.41 10.14 -13.18
C PHE A 147 -11.74 11.59 -13.54
N ASP A 148 -12.15 12.41 -12.57
CA ASP A 148 -12.56 13.82 -12.76
C ASP A 148 -13.59 14.00 -13.91
N THR A 149 -14.48 13.02 -14.10
CA THR A 149 -15.54 12.97 -15.11
C THR A 149 -15.08 12.82 -16.58
N ASP A 150 -13.96 13.40 -17.00
CA ASP A 150 -13.53 13.43 -18.41
C ASP A 150 -12.06 13.04 -18.65
N LYS A 151 -11.29 12.75 -17.60
CA LYS A 151 -9.87 12.40 -17.73
C LYS A 151 -9.65 10.90 -17.75
N VAL A 152 -8.67 10.49 -18.54
CA VAL A 152 -8.21 9.09 -18.62
C VAL A 152 -6.72 8.99 -18.35
N ALA A 153 -6.35 8.17 -17.37
CA ALA A 153 -4.99 7.69 -17.23
C ALA A 153 -4.84 6.34 -17.95
N SER A 154 -3.94 6.28 -18.92
CA SER A 154 -3.69 5.09 -19.74
C SER A 154 -2.21 4.74 -19.77
N TRP A 155 -1.91 3.44 -19.66
CA TRP A 155 -0.53 2.94 -19.82
C TRP A 155 0.05 3.24 -21.20
N THR A 156 -0.81 3.32 -22.21
CA THR A 156 -0.40 3.58 -23.60
C THR A 156 0.34 4.91 -23.74
N HIS A 157 -0.11 5.96 -23.05
CA HIS A 157 0.56 7.26 -23.01
C HIS A 157 1.96 7.17 -22.38
N ILE A 158 2.13 6.36 -21.34
CA ILE A 158 3.43 6.14 -20.68
C ILE A 158 4.39 5.40 -21.60
N VAL A 159 3.90 4.38 -22.33
CA VAL A 159 4.69 3.63 -23.32
C VAL A 159 5.11 4.53 -24.49
N GLN A 160 4.21 5.36 -25.01
CA GLN A 160 4.53 6.34 -26.07
C GLN A 160 5.62 7.31 -25.61
N PHE A 161 5.47 7.88 -24.41
CA PHE A 161 6.47 8.74 -23.79
C PHE A 161 7.84 8.05 -23.69
N TYR A 162 7.88 6.85 -23.12
CA TYR A 162 9.11 6.08 -22.95
C TYR A 162 9.78 5.74 -24.29
N ASN A 163 9.01 5.30 -25.30
CA ASN A 163 9.55 4.92 -26.61
C ASN A 163 10.22 6.10 -27.32
N LYS A 164 9.74 7.31 -27.10
CA LYS A 164 10.36 8.52 -27.63
C LYS A 164 11.55 8.97 -26.78
N ASP A 165 11.36 9.06 -25.46
CA ASP A 165 12.38 9.56 -24.52
C ASP A 165 13.63 8.68 -24.53
N SER A 166 13.45 7.35 -24.61
CA SER A 166 14.55 6.37 -24.65
C SER A 166 15.51 6.54 -25.82
N LYS A 167 15.05 7.16 -26.92
CA LYS A 167 15.84 7.44 -28.14
C LYS A 167 16.50 8.83 -28.12
N GLN A 168 16.16 9.68 -27.16
CA GLN A 168 16.77 11.00 -27.02
C GLN A 168 18.16 10.90 -26.39
N TRP A 169 19.06 11.80 -26.79
CA TRP A 169 20.36 11.94 -26.16
C TRP A 169 20.23 12.45 -24.71
N LEU A 170 19.36 13.44 -24.51
CA LEU A 170 18.99 13.95 -23.20
C LEU A 170 17.60 13.43 -22.84
N LYS A 171 17.57 12.45 -21.94
CA LYS A 171 16.34 11.82 -21.46
C LYS A 171 15.68 12.68 -20.39
N LEU A 172 14.39 12.93 -20.53
CA LEU A 172 13.57 13.63 -19.55
C LEU A 172 13.30 12.74 -18.33
N ALA A 173 13.15 11.43 -18.54
CA ALA A 173 12.91 10.44 -17.49
C ALA A 173 13.98 9.33 -17.50
N PRO A 174 15.25 9.61 -17.17
CA PRO A 174 16.37 8.68 -17.34
C PRO A 174 16.28 7.42 -16.46
N LYS A 175 15.42 7.43 -15.43
CA LYS A 175 15.18 6.27 -14.56
C LYS A 175 14.25 5.24 -15.21
N LEU A 176 13.44 5.63 -16.19
CA LEU A 176 12.57 4.70 -16.90
C LEU A 176 13.39 3.81 -17.83
N SER A 177 12.98 2.55 -17.89
CA SER A 177 13.63 1.49 -18.66
C SER A 177 12.61 0.44 -19.05
N LYS A 178 13.01 -0.51 -19.91
CA LYS A 178 12.13 -1.60 -20.36
C LYS A 178 11.52 -2.39 -19.20
N ILE A 179 12.22 -2.52 -18.08
CA ILE A 179 11.74 -3.17 -16.84
C ILE A 179 10.48 -2.52 -16.28
N HIS A 180 10.29 -1.22 -16.51
CA HIS A 180 9.11 -0.50 -16.06
C HIS A 180 7.90 -0.77 -16.95
N MET A 181 8.13 -0.87 -18.26
CA MET A 181 7.08 -1.07 -19.28
C MET A 181 6.57 -2.51 -19.30
N GLU A 182 7.49 -3.47 -19.17
CA GLU A 182 7.23 -4.91 -19.25
C GLU A 182 7.79 -5.63 -18.01
N PRO A 183 7.24 -5.37 -16.81
CA PRO A 183 7.78 -5.96 -15.58
C PRO A 183 7.42 -7.44 -15.45
N THR A 184 8.40 -8.28 -15.13
CA THR A 184 8.17 -9.67 -14.68
C THR A 184 7.46 -9.70 -13.33
N SER A 185 6.92 -10.86 -12.92
CA SER A 185 6.25 -11.02 -11.62
C SER A 185 7.13 -10.56 -10.44
N PHE A 186 8.42 -10.88 -10.46
CA PHE A 186 9.37 -10.43 -9.43
C PHE A 186 9.61 -8.91 -9.46
N GLN A 187 9.64 -8.31 -10.66
CA GLN A 187 9.82 -6.87 -10.81
C GLN A 187 8.56 -6.10 -10.38
N LYS A 188 7.36 -6.67 -10.57
CA LYS A 188 6.11 -6.09 -10.06
C LYS A 188 6.13 -5.93 -8.54
N MET A 189 6.79 -6.83 -7.81
CA MET A 189 6.89 -6.73 -6.34
C MET A 189 7.78 -5.57 -5.86
N LYS A 190 8.66 -5.02 -6.70
CA LYS A 190 9.58 -3.94 -6.31
C LYS A 190 8.88 -2.58 -6.34
N VAL A 191 8.63 -2.03 -5.15
CA VAL A 191 8.02 -0.69 -4.94
C VAL A 191 8.76 0.39 -5.73
N LYS A 192 10.10 0.32 -5.78
CA LYS A 192 10.96 1.24 -6.53
C LYS A 192 10.44 1.52 -7.95
N TYR A 193 10.08 0.48 -8.71
CA TYR A 193 9.65 0.66 -10.10
C TYR A 193 8.26 1.29 -10.20
N ALA A 194 7.36 1.02 -9.25
CA ALA A 194 6.06 1.68 -9.20
C ALA A 194 6.20 3.18 -8.90
N VAL A 195 7.01 3.53 -7.89
CA VAL A 195 7.26 4.94 -7.52
C VAL A 195 7.98 5.70 -8.65
N GLN A 196 8.89 5.05 -9.38
CA GLN A 196 9.56 5.68 -10.52
C GLN A 196 8.61 6.03 -11.68
N ILE A 197 7.61 5.18 -11.96
CA ILE A 197 6.52 5.49 -12.90
C ILE A 197 5.72 6.70 -12.43
N PHE A 198 5.30 6.69 -11.17
CA PHE A 198 4.49 7.76 -10.57
C PHE A 198 5.30 8.98 -10.13
N SER A 199 6.44 9.27 -10.76
CA SER A 199 7.29 10.38 -10.31
C SER A 199 6.95 11.70 -11.01
N SER A 200 7.09 12.82 -10.30
CA SER A 200 6.96 14.17 -10.86
C SER A 200 7.84 14.43 -12.08
N ARG A 201 9.01 13.78 -12.20
CA ARG A 201 9.87 13.87 -13.39
C ARG A 201 9.24 13.21 -14.62
N VAL A 202 8.53 12.10 -14.44
CA VAL A 202 7.79 11.45 -15.54
C VAL A 202 6.62 12.33 -15.97
N ALA A 203 5.83 12.86 -15.02
CA ALA A 203 4.76 13.80 -15.32
C ALA A 203 5.27 15.05 -16.08
N ALA A 204 6.36 15.66 -15.62
CA ALA A 204 6.98 16.82 -16.28
C ALA A 204 7.48 16.47 -17.70
N GLY A 205 8.15 15.34 -17.87
CA GLY A 205 8.64 14.89 -19.17
C GLY A 205 7.53 14.60 -20.17
N MET A 206 6.45 13.96 -19.71
CA MET A 206 5.24 13.74 -20.51
C MET A 206 4.60 15.08 -20.90
N CYS A 207 4.49 16.02 -19.96
CA CYS A 207 3.97 17.36 -20.25
C CYS A 207 4.81 18.07 -21.33
N THR A 208 6.14 18.04 -21.25
CA THR A 208 7.02 18.61 -22.27
C THR A 208 6.81 17.99 -23.66
N GLN A 209 6.67 16.66 -23.74
CA GLN A 209 6.43 15.99 -25.01
C GLN A 209 5.03 16.27 -25.57
N MET A 210 4.01 16.42 -24.71
CA MET A 210 2.66 16.84 -25.11
C MET A 210 2.67 18.27 -25.67
N SER A 211 3.30 19.22 -24.97
CA SER A 211 3.44 20.61 -25.45
C SER A 211 4.21 20.71 -26.76
N SER A 212 5.11 19.76 -27.03
CA SER A 212 5.88 19.68 -28.28
C SER A 212 5.14 18.92 -29.41
N GLY A 213 3.89 18.52 -29.20
CA GLY A 213 3.06 17.82 -30.19
C GLY A 213 3.37 16.33 -30.40
N PHE A 214 4.18 15.72 -29.51
CA PHE A 214 4.56 14.31 -29.65
C PHE A 214 3.71 13.35 -28.84
N LEU A 215 3.09 13.82 -27.76
CA LEU A 215 2.04 13.08 -27.07
C LEU A 215 0.69 13.73 -27.40
N PRO A 216 -0.37 12.91 -27.50
CA PRO A 216 -1.72 13.42 -27.71
C PRO A 216 -2.17 14.28 -26.52
N SER A 217 -3.07 15.24 -26.74
CA SER A 217 -3.61 16.09 -25.67
C SER A 217 -4.35 15.28 -24.60
N GLN A 218 -4.89 14.11 -24.96
CA GLN A 218 -5.50 13.12 -24.07
C GLN A 218 -4.52 12.60 -23.01
N ALA A 219 -3.20 12.72 -23.22
CA ALA A 219 -2.19 12.35 -22.22
C ALA A 219 -2.24 13.21 -20.95
N VAL A 220 -2.92 14.37 -20.97
CA VAL A 220 -3.09 15.25 -19.81
C VAL A 220 -3.67 14.51 -18.59
N GLY A 221 -4.64 13.61 -18.80
CA GLY A 221 -5.20 12.80 -17.72
C GLY A 221 -4.15 11.87 -17.08
N THR A 222 -3.26 11.30 -17.89
CA THR A 222 -2.17 10.45 -17.37
C THR A 222 -1.12 11.27 -16.61
N ILE A 223 -0.79 12.46 -17.11
CA ILE A 223 0.14 13.40 -16.46
C ILE A 223 -0.39 13.82 -15.09
N ASP A 224 -1.65 14.23 -15.01
CA ASP A 224 -2.32 14.65 -13.79
C ASP A 224 -2.37 13.50 -12.78
N PHE A 225 -2.79 12.31 -13.22
CA PHE A 225 -2.85 11.13 -12.38
C PHE A 225 -1.48 10.78 -11.79
N ILE A 226 -0.42 10.79 -12.61
CA ILE A 226 0.95 10.56 -12.14
C ILE A 226 1.36 11.59 -11.08
N ASN A 227 1.10 12.87 -11.32
CA ASN A 227 1.46 13.94 -10.39
C ASN A 227 0.69 13.86 -9.06
N HIS A 228 -0.60 13.50 -9.10
CA HIS A 228 -1.42 13.30 -7.91
C HIS A 228 -0.91 12.14 -7.06
N PHE A 229 -0.58 11.00 -7.68
CA PHE A 229 -0.05 9.84 -6.95
C PHE A 229 1.41 10.02 -6.50
N ASP A 230 2.25 10.82 -7.16
CA ASP A 230 3.59 11.23 -6.64
C ASP A 230 3.41 11.92 -5.29
N LYS A 231 2.55 12.96 -5.26
CA LYS A 231 2.30 13.78 -4.08
C LYS A 231 1.62 12.99 -2.95
N LEU A 232 0.65 12.13 -3.30
CA LEU A 232 -0.04 11.27 -2.33
C LEU A 232 0.91 10.24 -1.71
N PHE A 233 1.82 9.67 -2.50
CA PHE A 233 2.81 8.76 -1.94
C PHE A 233 3.84 9.50 -1.08
N ASP A 234 4.28 10.69 -1.50
CA ASP A 234 5.25 11.49 -0.74
C ASP A 234 4.71 11.91 0.63
N ILE A 235 3.45 12.34 0.73
CA ILE A 235 2.85 12.77 2.01
C ILE A 235 2.71 11.62 3.00
N LEU A 236 2.33 10.43 2.52
CA LEU A 236 2.17 9.21 3.32
C LEU A 236 3.48 8.47 3.58
N ASN A 237 4.60 8.91 2.98
CA ASN A 237 5.94 8.38 3.19
C ASN A 237 6.95 9.48 3.58
N SER A 238 6.45 10.55 4.19
CA SER A 238 7.24 11.69 4.63
C SER A 238 8.08 11.35 5.86
N SER A 239 9.30 11.88 5.92
CA SER A 239 10.23 11.61 7.04
C SER A 239 11.24 12.72 7.32
N ALA A 240 11.34 13.73 6.45
CA ALA A 240 12.33 14.80 6.57
C ALA A 240 11.63 16.15 6.75
N LEU A 241 12.09 16.97 7.70
CA LEU A 241 11.56 18.33 7.91
C LEU A 241 11.81 19.20 6.68
N ASN A 242 13.02 19.13 6.13
CA ASN A 242 13.45 19.93 4.98
C ASN A 242 13.54 19.05 3.71
N ASN A 243 12.39 18.57 3.23
CA ASN A 243 12.32 17.87 1.96
C ASN A 243 12.22 18.89 0.79
N PRO A 244 13.00 18.73 -0.31
CA PRO A 244 12.86 19.55 -1.51
C PRO A 244 11.46 19.49 -2.13
N LYS A 245 10.75 18.37 -1.96
CA LYS A 245 9.34 18.24 -2.35
C LYS A 245 8.45 18.69 -1.20
N GLU A 246 7.52 19.62 -1.47
CA GLU A 246 6.57 20.16 -0.47
C GLU A 246 5.82 19.03 0.25
N TYR A 247 5.26 18.07 -0.49
CA TYR A 247 4.53 16.93 0.09
C TYR A 247 5.42 15.84 0.68
N GLY A 248 6.73 15.88 0.46
CA GLY A 248 7.68 14.96 1.12
C GLY A 248 8.14 15.45 2.50
N GLN A 249 7.74 16.66 2.89
CA GLN A 249 7.97 17.20 4.23
C GLN A 249 7.11 16.44 5.25
N VAL A 250 7.60 16.35 6.49
CA VAL A 250 6.90 15.66 7.59
C VAL A 250 5.43 16.07 7.63
N PHE A 251 4.55 15.09 7.80
CA PHE A 251 3.14 15.35 8.00
C PHE A 251 2.90 16.06 9.34
N THR A 252 2.30 17.25 9.30
CA THR A 252 1.99 18.04 10.50
C THR A 252 0.51 18.39 10.59
N GLY A 253 -0.34 17.77 9.75
CA GLY A 253 -1.76 18.15 9.66
C GLY A 253 -1.98 19.60 9.20
N SER A 254 -1.02 20.20 8.48
CA SER A 254 -1.17 21.59 8.03
C SER A 254 -2.38 21.76 7.10
N ARG A 255 -2.98 22.94 7.07
CA ARG A 255 -4.14 23.24 6.20
C ARG A 255 -3.93 22.81 4.75
N LYS A 256 -2.73 23.04 4.20
CA LYS A 256 -2.38 22.63 2.83
C LYS A 256 -2.36 21.11 2.66
N GLN A 257 -1.75 20.39 3.60
CA GLN A 257 -1.69 18.92 3.60
C GLN A 257 -3.11 18.33 3.70
N MET A 258 -3.92 18.83 4.62
CA MET A 258 -5.32 18.39 4.81
C MET A 258 -6.16 18.66 3.55
N GLN A 259 -6.10 19.88 2.99
CA GLN A 259 -6.79 20.22 1.74
C GLN A 259 -6.32 19.38 0.53
N PHE A 260 -5.06 18.96 0.51
CA PHE A 260 -4.58 18.04 -0.52
C PHE A 260 -5.18 16.64 -0.33
N LEU A 261 -5.19 16.11 0.90
CA LEU A 261 -5.80 14.82 1.22
C LEU A 261 -7.31 14.80 0.93
N GLU A 262 -8.04 15.86 1.25
CA GLU A 262 -9.46 16.03 0.91
C GLU A 262 -9.69 15.99 -0.61
N ARG A 263 -8.88 16.72 -1.38
CA ARG A 263 -8.93 16.68 -2.85
C ARG A 263 -8.63 15.29 -3.39
N MET A 264 -7.67 14.58 -2.79
CA MET A 264 -7.38 13.20 -3.17
C MET A 264 -8.54 12.24 -2.87
N ILE A 265 -9.24 12.41 -1.74
CA ILE A 265 -10.47 11.64 -1.47
C ILE A 265 -11.50 11.86 -2.59
N HIS A 266 -11.76 13.12 -2.94
CA HIS A 266 -12.73 13.44 -3.99
C HIS A 266 -12.31 12.84 -5.35
N LEU A 267 -11.04 12.98 -5.73
CA LEU A 267 -10.52 12.35 -6.95
C LEU A 267 -10.73 10.84 -6.93
N LEU A 268 -10.40 10.16 -5.82
CA LEU A 268 -10.55 8.70 -5.68
C LEU A 268 -12.02 8.26 -5.77
N GLU A 269 -12.99 9.07 -5.34
CA GLU A 269 -14.43 8.80 -5.48
C GLU A 269 -14.91 8.85 -6.93
N THR A 270 -14.25 9.65 -7.78
CA THR A 270 -14.58 9.73 -9.21
C THR A 270 -13.99 8.60 -10.06
N ILE A 271 -13.08 7.79 -9.49
CA ILE A 271 -12.36 6.77 -10.26
C ILE A 271 -13.29 5.66 -10.74
N ASN A 272 -13.29 5.45 -12.06
CA ASN A 272 -13.82 4.25 -12.71
C ASN A 272 -12.69 3.53 -13.44
N VAL A 273 -12.55 2.22 -13.19
CA VAL A 273 -11.53 1.40 -13.86
C VAL A 273 -12.18 0.66 -15.02
N ILE A 274 -11.63 0.82 -16.22
CA ILE A 274 -12.20 0.31 -17.46
C ILE A 274 -11.27 -0.74 -18.08
N ASN A 275 -11.82 -1.90 -18.43
CA ASN A 275 -11.06 -2.93 -19.13
C ASN A 275 -10.96 -2.66 -20.64
N ASP A 276 -10.17 -3.49 -21.32
CA ASP A 276 -10.00 -3.51 -22.78
C ASP A 276 -11.31 -3.66 -23.57
N LYS A 277 -12.36 -4.18 -22.94
CA LYS A 277 -13.72 -4.34 -23.51
C LYS A 277 -14.64 -3.16 -23.18
N GLY A 278 -14.16 -2.09 -22.55
CA GLY A 278 -14.96 -0.94 -22.15
C GLY A 278 -15.87 -1.18 -20.94
N SER A 279 -15.71 -2.30 -20.22
CA SER A 279 -16.51 -2.64 -19.05
C SER A 279 -15.86 -2.18 -17.75
N ARG A 280 -16.68 -1.72 -16.80
CA ARG A 280 -16.23 -1.31 -15.47
C ARG A 280 -15.72 -2.50 -14.65
N VAL A 281 -14.57 -2.35 -14.03
CA VAL A 281 -13.93 -3.35 -13.16
C VAL A 281 -13.87 -2.82 -11.73
N LYS A 282 -14.31 -3.63 -10.77
CA LYS A 282 -14.20 -3.27 -9.35
C LYS A 282 -12.79 -3.54 -8.85
N VAL A 283 -12.09 -2.49 -8.45
CA VAL A 283 -10.72 -2.56 -7.92
C VAL A 283 -10.68 -2.03 -6.50
N LYS A 284 -10.18 -2.84 -5.56
CA LYS A 284 -10.17 -2.51 -4.13
C LYS A 284 -9.07 -1.51 -3.72
N CYS A 285 -8.04 -1.28 -4.54
CA CYS A 285 -6.90 -0.46 -4.12
C CYS A 285 -7.26 1.00 -3.88
N PHE A 286 -8.23 1.56 -4.63
CA PHE A 286 -8.66 2.94 -4.46
C PHE A 286 -9.46 3.13 -3.17
N GLU A 287 -10.28 2.14 -2.80
CA GLU A 287 -10.91 2.07 -1.48
C GLU A 287 -9.85 2.03 -0.36
N GLY A 288 -8.79 1.24 -0.56
CA GLY A 288 -7.65 1.17 0.36
C GLY A 288 -6.92 2.52 0.53
N TRP A 289 -6.75 3.29 -0.56
CA TRP A 289 -6.25 4.66 -0.48
C TRP A 289 -7.19 5.57 0.31
N GLN A 290 -8.50 5.53 0.05
CA GLN A 290 -9.47 6.36 0.77
C GLN A 290 -9.47 6.08 2.27
N ILE A 291 -9.47 4.80 2.68
CA ILE A 291 -9.38 4.38 4.09
C ILE A 291 -8.09 4.92 4.73
N THR A 292 -6.96 4.73 4.06
CA THR A 292 -5.65 5.16 4.56
C THR A 292 -5.57 6.67 4.73
N ILE A 293 -6.11 7.44 3.77
CA ILE A 293 -6.16 8.91 3.85
C ILE A 293 -7.04 9.35 5.01
N LYS A 294 -8.25 8.79 5.16
CA LYS A 294 -9.17 9.16 6.24
C LYS A 294 -8.63 8.83 7.62
N SER A 295 -7.92 7.70 7.77
CA SER A 295 -7.22 7.39 9.01
C SER A 295 -6.05 8.35 9.26
N MET A 296 -5.27 8.71 8.23
CA MET A 296 -4.18 9.67 8.38
C MET A 296 -4.67 11.06 8.81
N MET A 297 -5.84 11.49 8.32
CA MET A 297 -6.45 12.77 8.69
C MET A 297 -6.96 12.83 10.13
N GLN A 298 -7.02 11.70 10.83
CA GLN A 298 -7.44 11.60 12.24
C GLN A 298 -6.26 11.55 13.23
N PHE A 299 -5.03 11.41 12.74
CA PHE A 299 -3.82 11.56 13.54
C PHE A 299 -3.55 13.02 13.91
#